data_AF-A0A3N1K394-F1
#
_entry.id   AF-A0A3N1K394-F1
#
_cell.length_a   1.000
_cell.length_b   1.000
_cell.length_c   1.000
_cell.angle_alpha   90.00
_cell.angle_beta   90.00
_cell.angle_gamma   90.00
#
_symmetry.space_group_name_H-M   'P 1'
#
loop_
_entity.id
_entity.type
_entity.pdbx_description
1 polymer ?
#
loop_
_entity_poly.entity_id
_entity_poly.type
_entity_poly.pdbx_seq_one_letter_code
_entity_poly.pdbx_strand_id
1 'polypeptide(L)'
;MAISNLPYDDRAIVDALKTVPVQSETISKVSVNFLDNEISEQSTATVTATLSWVVSSAEAVRILERAAPAASESAPRLAAQG
;
A
#
# COMPACT_ATOMS: atom_id res chain seq x y z
N MET A 1 11.22 3.96 14.61
CA MET A 1 9.98 3.27 15.03
C MET A 1 9.21 2.93 13.76
N ALA A 2 8.99 1.65 13.47
CA ALA A 2 8.16 1.23 12.34
C ALA A 2 6.74 0.99 12.85
N ILE A 3 5.74 1.59 12.21
CA ILE A 3 4.33 1.28 12.48
C ILE A 3 4.00 0.04 11.65
N SER A 4 4.18 -1.13 12.26
CA SER A 4 3.90 -2.43 11.64
C SER A 4 2.95 -3.17 12.56
N ASN A 5 1.63 -2.89 12.49
CA ASN A 5 0.56 -3.71 13.10
C ASN A 5 -0.88 -3.15 13.01
N LEU A 6 -1.13 -2.05 12.28
CA LEU A 6 -2.51 -1.61 12.02
C LEU A 6 -2.99 -2.22 10.69
N PRO A 7 -4.28 -2.57 10.55
CA PRO A 7 -4.84 -3.13 9.32
C PRO A 7 -4.95 -2.04 8.25
N TYR A 8 -3.82 -1.56 7.77
CA TYR A 8 -3.74 -0.62 6.66
C TYR A 8 -3.97 -1.35 5.35
N ASP A 9 -4.65 -0.69 4.41
CA ASP A 9 -4.77 -1.19 3.05
C ASP A 9 -3.47 -0.92 2.28
N ASP A 10 -2.71 -1.96 1.98
CA ASP A 10 -1.43 -1.86 1.25
C ASP A 10 -1.59 -1.18 -0.12
N ARG A 11 -2.72 -1.40 -0.81
CA ARG A 11 -2.99 -0.76 -2.10
C ARG A 11 -3.24 0.73 -1.93
N ALA A 12 -3.97 1.12 -0.88
CA ALA A 12 -4.18 2.53 -0.57
C ALA A 12 -2.87 3.25 -0.22
N ILE A 13 -1.96 2.59 0.51
CA ILE A 13 -0.61 3.13 0.79
C ILE A 13 0.16 3.35 -0.52
N VAL A 14 0.23 2.32 -1.37
CA VAL A 14 0.99 2.38 -2.63
C VAL A 14 0.39 3.41 -3.59
N ASP A 15 -0.93 3.52 -3.67
CA ASP A 15 -1.59 4.51 -4.52
C ASP A 15 -1.37 5.94 -4.01
N ALA A 16 -1.50 6.16 -2.70
CA ALA A 16 -1.21 7.45 -2.08
C ALA A 16 0.25 7.87 -2.32
N LEU A 17 1.20 6.94 -2.24
CA LEU A 17 2.62 7.19 -2.52
C LEU A 17 2.88 7.73 -3.94
N LYS A 18 2.07 7.35 -4.94
CA LYS A 18 2.21 7.86 -6.32
C LYS A 18 1.81 9.34 -6.45
N THR A 19 1.09 9.87 -5.48
CA THR A 19 0.53 11.24 -5.52
C THR A 19 1.29 12.26 -4.68
N VAL A 20 2.26 11.81 -3.87
CA VAL A 20 3.04 12.68 -2.98
C VAL A 20 4.42 13.02 -3.56
N PRO A 21 5.01 14.17 -3.18
CA PRO A 21 6.38 14.48 -3.55
C PRO A 21 7.36 13.53 -2.86
N VAL A 22 8.01 12.70 -3.65
CA VAL A 22 9.07 11.78 -3.23
C VAL A 22 10.43 12.47 -3.30
N GLN A 23 11.23 12.35 -2.24
CA GLN A 23 12.59 12.89 -2.19
C GLN A 23 13.61 11.95 -2.84
N SER A 24 13.41 10.65 -2.70
CA SER A 24 14.24 9.62 -3.32
C SER A 24 13.46 8.33 -3.49
N GLU A 25 13.74 7.61 -4.58
CA GLU A 25 13.17 6.30 -4.89
C GLU A 25 14.29 5.30 -5.07
N THR A 26 14.11 4.10 -4.54
CA THR A 26 15.03 2.98 -4.71
C THR A 26 14.24 1.73 -5.10
N ILE A 27 14.63 1.15 -6.23
CA ILE A 27 14.08 -0.12 -6.73
C ILE A 27 15.11 -1.21 -6.48
N SER A 28 14.69 -2.32 -5.89
CA SER A 28 15.57 -3.41 -5.49
C SER A 28 14.88 -4.75 -5.59
N LYS A 29 15.66 -5.84 -5.61
CA LYS A 29 15.15 -7.23 -5.62
C LYS A 29 14.12 -7.47 -6.72
N VAL A 30 14.40 -6.98 -7.93
CA VAL A 30 13.54 -7.20 -9.09
C VAL A 30 13.71 -8.65 -9.56
N SER A 31 12.59 -9.35 -9.71
CA SER A 31 12.53 -10.72 -10.20
C SER A 31 11.37 -10.86 -11.18
N VAL A 32 11.60 -11.57 -12.27
CA VAL A 32 10.58 -11.90 -13.26
C VAL A 32 10.50 -13.41 -13.34
N ASN A 33 9.33 -13.96 -13.05
CA ASN A 33 9.08 -15.39 -13.09
C ASN A 33 7.98 -15.68 -14.11
N PHE A 34 8.37 -16.29 -15.23
CA PHE A 34 7.42 -16.78 -16.22
C PHE A 34 6.65 -17.97 -15.65
N LEU A 35 5.34 -17.98 -15.85
CA LEU A 35 4.46 -19.05 -15.38
C LEU A 35 4.38 -20.21 -16.39
N ASP A 36 4.78 -19.95 -17.62
CA ASP A 36 4.77 -20.88 -18.74
C ASP A 36 6.17 -21.45 -19.00
N ASN A 37 6.22 -22.68 -19.50
CA ASN A 37 7.48 -23.36 -19.87
C ASN A 37 8.10 -22.79 -21.15
N GLU A 38 7.32 -22.05 -21.94
CA GLU A 38 7.76 -21.42 -23.17
C GLU A 38 7.45 -19.92 -23.12
N ILE A 39 8.43 -19.10 -23.50
CA ILE A 39 8.29 -17.64 -23.54
C ILE A 39 7.74 -17.27 -24.92
N SER A 40 6.51 -16.77 -24.95
CA SER A 40 5.80 -16.27 -26.12
C SER A 40 5.09 -14.95 -25.78
N GLU A 41 4.60 -14.22 -26.78
CA GLU A 41 3.88 -12.95 -26.57
C GLU A 41 2.57 -13.11 -25.79
N GLN A 42 2.07 -14.34 -25.64
CA GLN A 42 0.89 -14.66 -24.84
C GLN A 42 1.22 -15.24 -23.46
N SER A 43 2.50 -15.47 -23.15
CA SER A 43 2.91 -16.05 -21.87
C SER A 43 2.70 -15.06 -20.73
N THR A 44 2.37 -15.58 -19.55
CA THR A 44 2.17 -14.78 -18.35
C THR A 44 3.42 -14.81 -17.48
N ALA A 45 3.79 -13.68 -16.89
CA ALA A 45 4.89 -13.60 -15.93
C ALA A 45 4.46 -12.84 -14.68
N THR A 46 4.91 -13.34 -13.53
CA THR A 46 4.87 -12.61 -12.27
C THR A 46 6.12 -11.74 -12.17
N VAL A 47 5.93 -10.43 -12.06
CA VAL A 47 7.01 -9.49 -11.78
C VAL A 47 6.93 -9.08 -10.32
N THR A 48 7.99 -9.34 -9.57
CA THR A 48 8.13 -8.95 -8.17
C THR A 48 9.23 -7.92 -8.06
N ALA A 49 8.96 -6.78 -7.43
CA ALA A 49 9.96 -5.76 -7.14
C ALA A 49 9.75 -5.22 -5.72
N THR A 50 10.83 -4.88 -5.04
CA THR A 50 10.79 -4.10 -3.79
C THR A 50 11.03 -2.64 -4.13
N LEU A 51 10.06 -1.80 -3.79
CA LEU A 51 10.16 -0.35 -3.97
C LEU A 51 10.24 0.32 -2.60
N SER A 52 11.17 1.24 -2.46
CA SER A 52 11.38 2.03 -1.24
C SER A 52 11.38 3.51 -1.63
N TRP A 53 10.53 4.29 -0.97
CA TRP A 53 10.45 5.73 -1.19
C TRP A 53 10.81 6.48 0.09
N VAL A 54 11.54 7.58 -0.07
CA VAL A 54 11.80 8.55 0.99
C VAL A 54 10.87 9.73 0.78
N VAL A 55 9.97 9.95 1.74
CA VAL A 55 9.01 11.05 1.75
C VAL A 55 9.18 11.90 3.01
N SER A 56 8.59 13.09 3.03
CA SER A 56 8.57 13.89 4.27
C SER A 56 7.70 13.19 5.34
N SER A 57 8.00 13.45 6.61
CA SER A 57 7.20 12.92 7.73
C SER A 57 5.74 13.35 7.66
N ALA A 58 5.47 14.57 7.21
CA ALA A 58 4.11 15.08 7.04
C ALA A 58 3.32 14.27 5.99
N GLU A 59 3.96 13.92 4.88
CA GLU A 59 3.34 13.11 3.83
C GLU A 59 3.19 11.65 4.27
N ALA A 60 4.17 11.09 4.99
CA ALA A 60 4.06 9.75 5.55
C ALA A 60 2.84 9.60 6.47
N VAL A 61 2.58 10.60 7.31
CA VAL A 61 1.37 10.63 8.18
C VAL A 61 0.11 10.69 7.34
N ARG A 62 0.03 11.59 6.34
CA ARG A 62 -1.13 11.72 5.46
C ARG A 62 -1.44 10.44 4.67
N ILE A 63 -0.40 9.73 4.24
CA ILE A 63 -0.55 8.42 3.58
C ILE A 63 -1.16 7.42 4.55
N LEU A 64 -0.68 7.36 5.79
CA LEU A 64 -1.23 6.46 6.81
C LEU A 64 -2.67 6.83 7.20
N GLU A 65 -3.03 8.11 7.26
CA GLU A 65 -4.40 8.54 7.52
C GLU A 65 -5.37 8.12 6.40
N ARG A 66 -4.92 8.17 5.15
CA ARG A 66 -5.71 7.71 3.99
C ARG A 66 -5.84 6.20 3.90
N ALA A 67 -4.79 5.49 4.30
CA ALA A 67 -4.76 4.03 4.27
C ALA A 67 -5.36 3.39 5.53
N ALA A 68 -5.62 4.19 6.56
CA ALA A 68 -6.32 3.71 7.74
C ALA A 68 -7.68 3.14 7.32
N PRO A 69 -8.06 1.97 7.82
CA PRO A 69 -9.41 1.47 7.58
C PRO A 69 -10.36 2.51 8.14
N ALA A 70 -11.39 2.87 7.37
CA ALA A 70 -12.47 3.70 7.88
C ALA A 70 -12.90 3.09 9.21
N ALA A 71 -12.57 3.77 10.31
CA ALA A 71 -12.95 3.31 11.63
C ALA A 71 -14.44 3.01 11.54
N SER A 72 -14.82 1.78 11.93
CA SER A 72 -16.19 1.31 11.95
C SER A 72 -17.11 2.38 12.54
N GLU A 73 -17.64 3.24 11.69
CA GLU A 73 -18.63 4.24 12.02
C GLU A 73 -19.95 3.49 12.00
N SER A 74 -20.19 2.64 13.00
CA SER A 74 -21.48 2.03 13.36
C SER A 74 -21.31 1.11 14.58
N ALA A 75 -20.90 1.64 15.72
CA ALA A 75 -21.55 1.22 16.94
C ALA A 75 -22.82 2.07 17.04
N PRO A 76 -24.02 1.57 16.69
CA PRO A 76 -25.23 2.30 17.02
C PRO A 76 -25.24 2.41 18.54
N ARG A 77 -25.09 3.64 19.05
CA ARG A 77 -25.52 3.96 20.41
C ARG A 77 -27.02 3.67 20.43
N LEU A 78 -27.40 2.48 20.86
CA LEU A 78 -28.73 2.23 21.41
C LEU A 78 -28.75 2.86 22.81
N ALA A 79 -28.65 4.19 22.83
CA ALA A 79 -28.97 5.04 23.96
C ALA A 79 -30.15 5.90 23.50
N ALA A 80 -31.33 5.27 23.46
CA ALA A 80 -32.65 5.86 23.69
C ALA A 80 -33.71 4.85 23.21
N GLN A 81 -34.56 4.40 24.14
CA GLN A 81 -36.03 4.49 24.08
C GLN A 81 -36.68 3.30 24.80
N GLY A 82 -37.44 3.60 25.87
CA GLY A 82 -38.45 2.71 26.47
C GLY A 82 -38.19 2.34 27.90
#